data_AF-A0A1X7T4A4-F1
#
_entry.id   AF-A0A1X7T4A4-F1
#
_cell.length_a   1.000
_cell.length_b   1.000
_cell.length_c   1.000
_cell.angle_alpha   90.00
_cell.angle_beta   90.00
_cell.angle_gamma   90.00
#
_symmetry.space_group_name_H-M   'P 1'
#
loop_
_entity.id
_entity.type
_entity.pdbx_description
1 polymer ?
#
loop_
_entity_poly.entity_id
_entity_poly.type
_entity_poly.pdbx_seq_one_letter_code
_entity_poly.pdbx_strand_id
1 'polypeptide(L)' 'VSPVEDIHWSNDDQLLSWSPPSFYSDDIPLGTVTTYNVLVNGSCYVNTTNTSVFLNQYDSCCLELNISVVASVQQY' A
#
# COMPACT_ATOMS: atom_id res chain seq x y z
N VAL A 1 7.58 8.03 7.22
CA VAL A 1 6.72 7.48 6.15
C VAL A 1 7.60 7.26 4.94
N SER A 2 7.56 6.07 4.33
CA SER A 2 8.35 5.76 3.14
C SER A 2 7.45 5.21 2.03
N PRO A 3 7.77 5.48 0.76
CA PRO A 3 7.06 4.89 -0.36
C PRO A 3 7.33 3.38 -0.41
N VAL A 4 6.33 2.61 -0.81
CA VAL A 4 6.45 1.17 -1.05
C VAL A 4 7.14 0.88 -2.39
N GLU A 5 7.60 -0.35 -2.55
CA GLU A 5 8.30 -0.81 -3.76
C GLU A 5 7.41 -1.76 -4.57
N ASP A 6 7.77 -2.03 -5.83
CA ASP A 6 7.09 -2.99 -6.72
C ASP A 6 5.55 -2.93 -6.69
N ILE A 7 4.98 -1.73 -6.81
CA ILE A 7 3.52 -1.59 -6.88
C ILE A 7 3.02 -2.28 -8.15
N HIS A 8 2.18 -3.29 -7.98
CA HIS A 8 1.58 -4.05 -9.05
C HIS A 8 0.05 -4.00 -8.94
N TRP A 9 -0.59 -3.80 -10.08
CA TRP A 9 -2.04 -3.75 -10.18
C TRP A 9 -2.51 -4.86 -11.13
N SER A 10 -3.32 -5.78 -10.59
CA SER A 10 -4.03 -6.79 -11.38
C SER A 10 -5.44 -6.29 -11.68
N ASN A 11 -5.72 -6.02 -12.96
CA ASN A 11 -7.04 -5.62 -13.43
C ASN A 11 -8.07 -6.77 -13.33
N ASP A 12 -7.65 -8.01 -13.58
CA ASP A 12 -8.51 -9.20 -13.52
C ASP A 12 -9.02 -9.47 -12.11
N ASP A 13 -8.13 -9.37 -11.10
CA ASP A 13 -8.46 -9.65 -9.70
C ASP A 13 -8.80 -8.38 -8.90
N GLN A 14 -8.74 -7.21 -9.53
CA GLN A 14 -8.83 -5.89 -8.88
C GLN A 14 -7.91 -5.78 -7.65
N LEU A 15 -6.73 -6.41 -7.75
CA LEU A 15 -5.81 -6.58 -6.66
C LEU A 15 -4.64 -5.62 -6.85
N LEU A 16 -4.50 -4.70 -5.89
CA LEU A 16 -3.30 -3.89 -5.75
C LEU A 16 -2.38 -4.60 -4.77
N SER A 17 -1.15 -4.91 -5.18
CA SER A 17 -0.09 -5.45 -4.34
C SER A 17 1.16 -4.58 -4.40
N TRP A 18 1.98 -4.63 -3.36
CA TRP A 18 3.24 -3.90 -3.28
C TRP A 18 4.24 -4.65 -2.42
N SER A 19 5.52 -4.41 -2.66
CA SER A 19 6.59 -4.82 -1.76
C SER A 19 6.70 -3.83 -0.59
N PRO A 20 6.94 -4.32 0.64
CA PRO A 20 7.33 -3.45 1.75
C PRO A 20 8.54 -2.61 1.31
N PRO A 21 8.64 -1.34 1.74
CA PRO A 21 9.84 -0.56 1.48
C PRO A 21 11.03 -1.29 2.05
N SER A 22 12.19 -1.14 1.42
CA SER A 22 13.51 -1.52 1.91
C SER A 22 13.88 -0.71 3.16
N PHE A 23 13.09 -0.88 4.23
CA PHE A 23 13.37 -0.43 5.58
C PHE A 23 14.36 -1.37 6.29
N TYR A 24 14.93 -2.35 5.59
CA TYR A 24 15.96 -3.25 6.10
C TYR A 24 17.32 -2.55 6.26
N SER A 25 17.32 -1.40 6.94
CA SER A 25 18.44 -0.98 7.77
C SER A 25 18.16 -1.54 9.17
N ASP A 26 19.19 -1.99 9.89
CA ASP A 26 19.14 -2.52 11.27
C ASP A 26 18.42 -1.61 12.30
N ASP A 27 17.92 -0.45 11.88
CA ASP A 27 17.23 0.57 12.67
C ASP A 27 15.76 0.26 13.00
N ILE A 28 15.11 -0.70 12.34
CA ILE A 28 13.73 -1.09 12.68
C ILE A 28 13.75 -2.31 13.62
N PRO A 29 13.28 -2.17 14.87
CA PRO A 29 13.26 -3.29 15.80
C PRO A 29 12.43 -4.46 15.24
N LEU A 30 12.98 -5.67 15.36
CA LEU A 30 12.27 -6.92 15.05
C LEU A 30 10.94 -6.95 15.84
N GLY A 31 9.82 -6.92 15.12
CA GLY A 31 8.48 -6.88 15.71
C GLY A 31 7.71 -5.56 15.49
N THR A 32 8.28 -4.59 14.79
CA THR A 32 7.54 -3.36 14.44
C THR A 32 6.47 -3.64 13.39
N VAL A 33 5.24 -3.22 13.64
CA VAL A 33 4.12 -3.41 12.71
C VAL A 33 4.12 -2.26 11.71
N THR A 34 4.34 -2.60 10.43
CA THR A 34 4.18 -1.66 9.32
C THR A 34 2.71 -1.57 8.94
N THR A 35 2.18 -0.35 8.94
CA THR A 35 0.84 -0.04 8.46
C THR A 35 0.95 0.72 7.15
N TYR A 36 0.25 0.22 6.13
CA TYR A 36 0.15 0.80 4.80
C TYR A 36 -1.15 1.58 4.68
N ASN A 37 -1.03 2.85 4.35
CA ASN A 37 -2.15 3.69 3.97
C ASN A 37 -2.23 3.71 2.44
N VAL A 38 -3.32 3.18 1.90
CA VAL A 38 -3.62 3.21 0.48
C VAL A 38 -4.46 4.44 0.22
N LEU A 39 -3.92 5.37 -0.56
CA LEU A 39 -4.62 6.55 -1.05
C LEU A 39 -5.02 6.33 -2.50
N VAL A 40 -6.29 6.59 -2.81
CA VAL A 40 -6.82 6.58 -4.18
C VAL A 40 -7.33 7.99 -4.47
N ASN A 41 -6.84 8.60 -5.54
CA ASN A 41 -7.13 10.00 -5.91
C ASN A 41 -6.88 10.99 -4.76
N GLY A 42 -5.83 10.74 -3.97
CA GLY A 42 -5.45 11.57 -2.82
C GLY A 42 -6.31 11.39 -1.56
N SER A 43 -7.32 10.52 -1.59
CA SER A 43 -8.15 10.19 -0.42
C SER A 43 -7.74 8.84 0.18
N CYS A 44 -7.71 8.75 1.51
CA CYS A 44 -7.43 7.49 2.20
C CYS A 44 -8.55 6.48 1.92
N TYR A 45 -8.21 5.38 1.23
CA TYR A 45 -9.13 4.29 0.93
C TYR A 45 -9.13 3.26 2.06
N VAL A 46 -7.94 2.77 2.44
CA VAL A 46 -7.80 1.78 3.52
C VAL A 46 -6.47 1.92 4.22
N ASN A 47 -6.45 1.55 5.50
CA ASN A 47 -5.23 1.28 6.26
C ASN A 47 -5.15 -0.21 6.51
N THR A 48 -4.06 -0.83 6.08
CA THR A 48 -3.87 -2.28 6.17
C THR A 48 -2.44 -2.59 6.58
N THR A 49 -2.23 -3.69 7.29
CA THR A 49 -0.88 -4.24 7.55
C THR A 49 -0.45 -5.23 6.47
N ASN A 50 -1.38 -5.63 5.60
CA ASN A 50 -1.10 -6.51 4.47
C ASN A 50 -0.43 -5.73 3.33
N THR A 51 0.32 -6.43 2.50
CA THR A 51 0.97 -5.92 1.29
C THR A 51 0.08 -5.96 0.05
N SER A 52 -1.22 -6.16 0.25
CA SER A 52 -2.21 -6.19 -0.82
C SER A 52 -3.58 -5.73 -0.36
N VAL A 53 -4.37 -5.18 -1.30
CA VAL A 53 -5.76 -4.76 -1.09
C VAL A 53 -6.57 -4.99 -2.36
N PHE A 54 -7.82 -5.41 -2.18
CA PHE A 54 -8.82 -5.46 -3.24
C PHE A 54 -9.49 -4.08 -3.41
N LEU A 55 -9.43 -3.53 -4.63
CA LEU A 55 -10.06 -2.26 -5.00
C LEU A 55 -11.37 -2.48 -5.78
N ASN A 56 -12.21 -3.40 -5.31
CA ASN A 56 -13.47 -3.81 -5.95
C ASN A 56 -14.45 -2.64 -6.26
N GLN A 57 -14.28 -1.48 -5.62
CA GLN A 57 -15.12 -0.30 -5.85
C GLN A 57 -14.73 0.48 -7.12
N TYR A 58 -13.57 0.22 -7.70
CA TYR A 58 -13.04 0.98 -8.84
C TYR A 58 -13.04 0.17 -10.15
N ASP A 59 -13.97 -0.78 -10.28
CA ASP A 59 -14.23 -1.68 -11.43
C ASP A 59 -14.46 -0.96 -12.79
N SER A 60 -14.40 0.37 -12.83
CA SER A 60 -14.58 1.10 -14.08
C SER A 60 -13.29 1.07 -14.92
N CYS A 61 -13.36 0.31 -16.01
CA CYS A 61 -12.39 0.15 -17.11
C CYS A 61 -11.79 1.46 -17.70
N CYS A 62 -12.21 2.66 -17.25
CA CYS A 62 -11.84 3.96 -17.82
C CYS A 62 -11.53 5.07 -16.81
N LEU A 63 -11.34 4.78 -15.52
CA LEU A 63 -10.87 5.80 -14.57
C LEU A 63 -9.36 5.68 -14.39
N GLU A 64 -8.62 6.74 -14.72
CA GLU A 64 -7.23 6.88 -14.27
C GLU A 64 -7.25 7.03 -12.73
N LEU A 65 -6.89 5.95 -12.04
CA LEU A 65 -6.75 5.95 -10.59
C LEU A 65 -5.34 6.39 -10.24
N ASN A 66 -5.21 7.52 -9.55
CA ASN A 66 -3.94 7.85 -8.92
C ASN A 66 -3.83 7.12 -7.59
N ILE A 67 -3.09 6.01 -7.60
CA ILE A 67 -2.88 5.15 -6.44
C ILE A 67 -1.54 5.52 -5.81
N SER A 68 -1.57 5.82 -4.51
CA SER A 68 -0.37 6.07 -3.72
C SER A 68 -0.44 5.23 -2.45
N VAL A 69 0.59 4.43 -2.20
CA VAL A 69 0.67 3.63 -0.97
C VAL A 69 1.81 4.16 -0.13
N VAL A 70 1.48 4.53 1.11
CA VAL A 70 2.43 5.11 2.06
C VAL A 70 2.59 4.13 3.21
N ALA A 71 3.82 3.69 3.45
CA ALA A 71 4.14 2.88 4.61
C ALA A 71 4.44 3.79 5.82
N SER A 72 3.83 3.45 6.95
CA SER A 72 4.05 4.06 8.24
C SER A 72 4.43 2.97 9.24
N VAL A 73 5.45 3.26 10.05
CA VAL A 73 5.92 2.35 11.09
C VAL A 73 5.63 3.02 12.41
N GLN A 74 4.82 2.38 13.27
CA GLN A 74 4.53 2.90 14.59
C GLN A 74 5.63 2.41 15.54
N GLN A 75 6.55 3.31 15.91
CA GLN A 75 7.54 3.05 16.96
C GLN A 75 6.91 3.37 18.32
N TYR A 76 6.97 2.42 19.25
CA TYR A 76 6.50 2.56 20.64
C TYR A 76 7.65 2.90 21.58
#